data_AF-A0A5C5YXH5-F1
#
_entry.id   AF-A0A5C5YXH5-F1
#
_cell.length_a   1.000
_cell.length_b   1.000
_cell.length_c   1.000
_cell.angle_alpha   90.00
_cell.angle_beta   90.00
_cell.angle_gamma   90.00
#
_symmetry.space_group_name_H-M   'P 1'
#
loop_
_entity.id
_entity.type
_entity.pdbx_description
1 polymer ?
#
loop_
_entity_poly.entity_id
_entity_poly.type
_entity_poly.pdbx_seq_one_letter_code
_entity_poly.pdbx_strand_id
1 'polypeptide(L)'
;MNIVRRLIGYKMQIGGVAHSGWLPDNAAVPLPTPIRNITLNLEIQHDDSGFLLCYTSTDGSVHGDTWHESLADAERMATRSFGISASEWSSC
;
A
#
# COMPACT_ATOMS: atom_id res chain seq x y z
N MET A 1 13.66 -2.78 -13.84
CA MET A 1 12.91 -3.00 -12.59
C MET A 1 13.32 -4.31 -11.93
N ASN A 2 13.96 -4.23 -10.77
CA ASN A 2 14.31 -5.38 -9.93
C ASN A 2 13.67 -5.25 -8.56
N ILE A 3 13.14 -6.34 -7.99
CA ILE A 3 12.52 -6.31 -6.65
C ILE A 3 13.64 -6.43 -5.62
N VAL A 4 13.70 -5.49 -4.68
CA VAL A 4 14.73 -5.43 -3.63
C VAL A 4 14.17 -5.75 -2.24
N ARG A 5 12.87 -5.55 -2.04
CA ARG A 5 12.12 -5.92 -0.84
C ARG A 5 10.76 -6.46 -1.23
N ARG A 6 10.29 -7.47 -0.50
CA ARG A 6 8.96 -8.04 -0.68
C ARG A 6 8.34 -8.42 0.65
N LEU A 7 7.03 -8.16 0.77
CA LEU A 7 6.20 -8.59 1.88
C LEU A 7 4.88 -9.12 1.30
N ILE A 8 4.58 -10.39 1.55
CA ILE A 8 3.40 -11.07 1.01
C ILE A 8 2.44 -11.40 2.14
N GLY A 9 1.15 -11.19 1.91
CA GLY A 9 0.11 -11.59 2.84
C GLY A 9 -0.04 -10.68 4.07
N TYR A 10 0.35 -9.40 3.97
CA TYR A 10 0.22 -8.43 5.05
C TYR A 10 -1.26 -8.12 5.32
N LYS A 11 -1.74 -8.42 6.53
CA LYS A 11 -3.14 -8.21 6.90
C LYS A 11 -3.33 -6.83 7.51
N MET A 12 -4.28 -6.07 7.00
CA MET A 12 -4.62 -4.77 7.57
C MET A 12 -6.12 -4.45 7.47
N GLN A 13 -6.52 -3.41 8.17
CA GLN A 13 -7.86 -2.84 8.11
C GLN A 13 -7.84 -1.52 7.35
N ILE A 14 -8.81 -1.35 6.45
CA ILE A 14 -9.03 -0.09 5.75
C ILE A 14 -10.46 0.39 5.98
N GLY A 15 -10.63 1.72 6.03
CA GLY A 15 -11.95 2.35 6.01
C GLY A 15 -12.45 2.53 4.58
N GLY A 16 -13.75 2.46 4.39
CA GLY A 16 -14.42 2.81 3.13
C GLY A 16 -14.99 1.61 2.41
N VAL A 17 -15.78 1.90 1.39
CA VAL A 17 -16.24 0.94 0.40
C VAL A 17 -15.54 1.26 -0.92
N ALA A 18 -15.18 0.24 -1.69
CA ALA A 18 -14.66 0.45 -3.03
C ALA A 18 -15.69 1.22 -3.87
N HIS A 19 -15.26 2.29 -4.52
CA HIS A 19 -16.10 3.10 -5.40
C HIS A 19 -15.29 3.52 -6.62
N SER A 20 -16.01 3.87 -7.69
CA SER A 20 -15.44 4.40 -8.92
C SER A 20 -16.13 5.71 -9.27
N GLY A 21 -15.37 6.67 -9.80
CA GLY A 21 -15.88 7.98 -10.16
C GLY A 21 -15.85 8.98 -9.00
N TRP A 22 -16.24 10.20 -9.29
CA TRP A 22 -16.29 11.28 -8.30
C TRP A 22 -17.57 11.16 -7.47
N LEU A 23 -17.43 11.24 -6.15
CA LEU A 23 -18.58 11.24 -5.23
C LEU A 23 -18.97 12.68 -4.89
N PRO A 24 -20.28 12.99 -4.76
CA PRO A 24 -20.75 14.30 -4.37
C PRO A 24 -20.34 14.64 -2.93
N ASP A 25 -20.39 15.93 -2.60
CA ASP A 25 -20.22 16.40 -1.22
C ASP A 25 -21.14 15.62 -0.27
N ASN A 26 -20.62 15.26 0.91
CA ASN A 26 -21.31 14.47 1.94
C ASN A 26 -21.57 12.99 1.61
N ALA A 27 -20.96 12.40 0.56
CA ALA A 27 -21.11 10.96 0.28
C ALA A 27 -20.61 10.03 1.40
N ALA A 28 -19.82 10.55 2.36
CA ALA A 28 -19.36 9.81 3.53
C ALA A 28 -20.37 9.80 4.71
N VAL A 29 -21.61 10.26 4.50
CA VAL A 29 -22.67 10.30 5.52
C VAL A 29 -23.70 9.19 5.30
N PRO A 30 -24.13 8.46 6.36
CA PRO A 30 -23.73 8.60 7.75
C PRO A 30 -22.48 7.78 8.12
N LEU A 31 -21.75 8.28 9.12
CA LEU A 31 -20.70 7.53 9.80
C LEU A 31 -21.30 6.41 10.68
N PRO A 32 -20.56 5.32 10.95
CA PRO A 32 -19.15 5.13 10.64
C PRO A 32 -18.91 4.55 9.24
N THR A 33 -17.80 4.98 8.62
CA THR A 33 -17.28 4.38 7.40
C THR A 33 -17.01 2.89 7.63
N PRO A 34 -17.55 1.97 6.79
CA PRO A 34 -17.33 0.54 6.97
C PRO A 34 -15.84 0.20 7.02
N ILE A 35 -15.47 -0.70 7.95
CA ILE A 35 -14.11 -1.24 8.05
C ILE A 35 -14.06 -2.56 7.29
N ARG A 36 -13.05 -2.72 6.44
CA ARG A 36 -12.79 -3.97 5.71
C ARG A 36 -11.43 -4.52 6.10
N ASN A 37 -11.37 -5.83 6.32
CA ASN A 37 -10.10 -6.54 6.44
C ASN A 37 -9.62 -6.89 5.03
N ILE A 38 -8.38 -6.54 4.72
CA ILE A 38 -7.74 -6.86 3.43
C ILE A 38 -6.40 -7.55 3.67
N THR A 39 -5.92 -8.23 2.63
CA THR A 39 -4.58 -8.81 2.60
C THR A 39 -3.81 -8.18 1.45
N LEU A 40 -2.71 -7.48 1.77
CA LEU A 40 -1.83 -6.79 0.83
C LEU A 40 -0.57 -7.61 0.53
N ASN A 41 -0.12 -7.48 -0.70
CA ASN A 41 1.23 -7.81 -1.13
C ASN A 41 1.93 -6.48 -1.46
N LEU A 42 3.12 -6.29 -0.92
CA LEU A 42 3.93 -5.10 -1.13
C LEU A 42 5.30 -5.48 -1.68
N GLU A 43 5.80 -4.63 -2.56
CA GLU A 43 7.11 -4.76 -3.19
C GLU A 43 7.79 -3.40 -3.24
N ILE A 44 9.09 -3.37 -2.95
CA ILE A 44 9.93 -2.23 -3.32
C ILE A 44 10.75 -2.65 -4.53
N GLN A 45 10.57 -1.92 -5.62
CA GLN A 45 11.21 -2.19 -6.89
C GLN A 45 12.22 -1.08 -7.19
N HIS A 46 13.46 -1.45 -7.51
CA HIS A 46 14.46 -0.52 -8.03
C HIS A 46 14.19 -0.27 -9.51
N ASP A 47 13.97 0.99 -9.85
CA ASP A 47 13.98 1.54 -11.21
C ASP A 47 15.25 2.38 -11.36
N ASP A 48 15.85 2.49 -12.55
CA ASP A 48 17.23 2.99 -12.73
C ASP A 48 17.54 4.34 -12.06
N SER A 49 16.51 5.14 -11.77
CA SER A 49 16.58 6.44 -11.11
C SER A 49 16.05 6.50 -9.67
N GLY A 50 15.50 5.43 -9.11
CA GLY A 50 14.88 5.43 -7.78
C GLY A 50 14.17 4.13 -7.38
N PHE A 51 13.18 4.24 -6.51
CA PHE A 51 12.49 3.11 -5.91
C PHE A 51 10.97 3.31 -5.93
N LEU A 52 10.25 2.32 -6.44
CA LEU A 52 8.79 2.25 -6.38
C LEU A 52 8.35 1.35 -5.23
N LEU A 53 7.57 1.88 -4.29
CA LEU A 53 6.79 1.08 -3.35
C LEU A 53 5.45 0.76 -4.00
N CYS A 54 5.29 -0.47 -4.47
CA CYS A 54 4.06 -0.99 -5.07
C CYS A 54 3.29 -1.80 -4.04
N TYR A 55 1.97 -1.68 -4.04
CA TYR A 55 1.09 -2.49 -3.20
C TYR A 55 -0.15 -2.92 -3.97
N THR A 56 -0.62 -4.12 -3.69
CA THR A 56 -1.85 -4.67 -4.29
C THR A 56 -2.52 -5.62 -3.31
N SER A 57 -3.82 -5.48 -3.12
CA SER A 57 -4.61 -6.42 -2.35
C SER A 57 -4.86 -7.69 -3.14
N THR A 58 -4.90 -8.82 -2.43
CA THR A 58 -5.20 -10.13 -3.02
C THR A 58 -6.60 -10.21 -3.67
N ASP A 59 -7.53 -9.35 -3.24
CA ASP A 59 -8.87 -9.21 -3.83
C ASP A 59 -8.95 -8.16 -4.96
N GLY A 60 -7.83 -7.52 -5.31
CA GLY A 60 -7.73 -6.49 -6.34
C GLY A 60 -8.41 -5.14 -6.01
N SER A 61 -9.07 -5.02 -4.86
CA SER A 61 -9.84 -3.84 -4.47
C SER A 61 -8.98 -2.61 -4.13
N VAL A 62 -7.70 -2.82 -3.82
CA VAL A 62 -6.73 -1.77 -3.50
C VAL A 62 -5.44 -2.05 -4.25
N HIS A 63 -4.95 -1.05 -4.98
CA HIS A 63 -3.65 -1.10 -5.62
C HIS A 63 -3.12 0.33 -5.79
N GLY A 64 -1.81 0.44 -5.89
CA GLY A 64 -1.15 1.70 -6.17
C GLY A 64 0.35 1.60 -5.97
N ASP A 65 1.01 2.72 -6.23
CA ASP A 65 2.44 2.85 -6.08
C ASP A 65 2.80 4.26 -5.60
N THR A 66 4.01 4.37 -5.07
CA THR A 66 4.64 5.66 -4.75
C THR A 66 6.11 5.60 -5.12
N TRP A 67 6.63 6.68 -5.71
CA TRP A 67 8.03 6.79 -6.12
C TRP A 67 8.87 7.52 -5.06
N HIS A 68 10.12 7.07 -4.88
CA HIS A 68 11.07 7.59 -3.88
C HIS A 68 12.49 7.60 -4.44
N GLU A 69 13.30 8.56 -3.99
CA GLU A 69 14.71 8.69 -4.40
C GLU A 69 15.62 7.59 -3.83
N SER A 70 15.27 7.02 -2.67
CA SER A 70 16.08 6.02 -1.99
C SER A 70 15.26 4.85 -1.44
N LEU A 71 15.91 3.69 -1.26
CA LEU A 71 15.29 2.52 -0.62
C LEU A 71 14.82 2.85 0.80
N ALA A 72 15.59 3.63 1.55
CA ALA A 72 15.26 4.02 2.91
C ALA A 72 14.01 4.92 2.97
N ASP A 73 13.78 5.75 1.95
CA ASP A 73 12.56 6.56 1.85
C ASP A 73 11.34 5.70 1.51
N ALA A 74 11.49 4.72 0.61
CA ALA A 74 10.43 3.75 0.30
C ALA A 74 10.04 2.90 1.52
N GLU A 75 11.02 2.38 2.27
CA GLU A 75 10.77 1.63 3.51
C GLU A 75 10.08 2.51 4.57
N ARG A 76 10.51 3.77 4.73
CA ARG A 76 9.89 4.73 5.65
C ARG A 76 8.47 5.09 5.25
N MET A 77 8.18 5.21 3.95
CA MET A 77 6.83 5.40 3.44
C MET A 77 5.94 4.20 3.78
N ALA A 78 6.46 2.98 3.63
CA ALA A 78 5.71 1.79 4.02
C ALA A 78 5.42 1.74 5.53
N THR A 79 6.39 2.12 6.37
CA THR A 79 6.17 2.27 7.81
C THR A 79 5.09 3.31 8.11
N ARG A 80 5.15 4.49 7.47
CA ARG A 80 4.20 5.57 7.73
C ARG A 80 2.78 5.23 7.28
N SER A 81 2.64 4.62 6.10
CA SER A 81 1.33 4.38 5.47
C SER A 81 0.66 3.10 5.95
N PHE A 82 1.45 2.07 6.25
CA PHE A 82 0.94 0.73 6.55
C PHE A 82 1.39 0.20 7.91
N GLY A 83 2.31 0.88 8.61
CA GLY A 83 2.85 0.38 9.88
C GLY A 83 3.87 -0.75 9.74
N ILE A 84 4.36 -1.01 8.52
CA ILE A 84 5.31 -2.09 8.23
C ILE A 84 6.70 -1.72 8.76
N SER A 85 7.26 -2.57 9.61
CA SER A 85 8.63 -2.46 10.13
C SER A 85 9.67 -2.98 9.14
N ALA A 86 10.91 -2.48 9.25
CA ALA A 86 12.01 -2.93 8.40
C ALA A 86 12.28 -4.44 8.49
N SER A 87 12.01 -5.06 9.65
CA SER A 87 12.21 -6.49 9.90
C SER A 87 11.17 -7.40 9.24
N GLU A 88 10.04 -6.87 8.77
CA GLU A 88 9.00 -7.67 8.11
C GLU A 88 9.33 -7.96 6.64
N TRP A 89 10.22 -7.17 6.04
CA TRP A 89 10.60 -7.36 4.65
C TRP A 89 11.48 -8.58 4.44
N SER A 90 11.18 -9.33 3.39
CA SER A 90 12.12 -10.28 2.81
C SER A 90 12.99 -9.57 1.77
N SER A 91 14.30 -9.77 1.87
CA SER A 91 15.25 -9.43 0.79
C SER A 91 15.01 -10.36 -0.40
N CYS A 92 15.13 -9.82 -1.61
CA CYS A 92 15.01 -10.56 -2.87
C CYS A 92 16.35 -10.56 -3.62
#